data_AF-A0A1V0UV71-F1
#
_entry.id   AF-A0A1V0UV71-F1
#
_cell.length_a   1.000
_cell.length_b   1.000
_cell.length_c   1.000
_cell.angle_alpha   90.00
_cell.angle_beta   90.00
_cell.angle_gamma   90.00
#
_symmetry.space_group_name_H-M   'P 1'
#
loop_
_entity.id
_entity.type
_entity.pdbx_description
1 polymer ?
#
loop_
_entity_poly.entity_id
_entity_poly.type
_entity_poly.pdbx_seq_one_letter_code
_entity_poly.pdbx_strand_id
1 'polypeptide(L)'
;MDALLKLSKVCLSLKKWNLTEQFADELRILSTIRYQEELLLMKEGKTEPLITERPLVVYYGQSYLIKSIALFKQGHYEKAKQYIEGYEDLG
;
A
#
# COMPACT_ATOMS: atom_id res chain seq x y z
N MET A 1 0.81 -9.74 -3.80
CA MET A 1 0.52 -8.58 -2.92
C MET A 1 -0.07 -9.04 -1.59
N ASP A 2 -0.94 -10.06 -1.54
CA ASP A 2 -1.56 -10.52 -0.29
C ASP A 2 -0.58 -11.02 0.77
N ALA A 3 0.45 -11.75 0.37
CA ALA A 3 1.51 -12.19 1.30
C ALA A 3 2.21 -10.99 1.95
N LEU A 4 2.50 -9.94 1.17
CA LEU A 4 3.15 -8.72 1.65
C LEU A 4 2.23 -7.91 2.57
N LEU A 5 0.94 -7.81 2.24
CA LEU A 5 -0.06 -7.20 3.11
C LEU A 5 -0.24 -7.97 4.44
N LYS A 6 -0.24 -9.31 4.39
CA LYS A 6 -0.29 -10.14 5.61
C LYS A 6 0.97 -9.95 6.44
N LEU A 7 2.14 -9.95 5.81
CA LEU A 7 3.42 -9.76 6.49
C LEU A 7 3.53 -8.39 7.17
N SER A 8 3.13 -7.32 6.48
CA SER A 8 3.14 -5.97 7.07
C SER A 8 2.21 -5.86 8.28
N LYS A 9 1.04 -6.50 8.25
CA LYS A 9 0.13 -6.59 9.40
C LYS A 9 0.72 -7.38 10.57
N VAL A 10 1.41 -8.49 10.29
CA VAL A 10 2.12 -9.26 11.34
C VAL A 10 3.23 -8.41 11.95
N CYS A 11 4.06 -7.76 11.15
CA CYS A 11 5.10 -6.86 11.65
C CYS A 11 4.53 -5.71 12.49
N LEU A 12 3.40 -5.15 12.07
CA LEU A 12 2.68 -4.12 12.81
C LEU A 12 2.23 -4.63 14.19
N SER A 13 1.64 -5.84 14.25
CA SER A 13 1.20 -6.45 15.50
C SER A 13 2.36 -6.74 16.46
N LEU A 14 3.52 -7.10 15.90
CA LEU A 14 4.76 -7.35 16.63
C LEU A 14 5.54 -6.08 16.98
N LYS A 15 4.99 -4.89 16.68
CA LYS A 15 5.63 -3.59 16.92
C LYS A 15 6.98 -3.41 16.22
N LYS A 16 7.21 -4.12 15.12
CA LYS A 16 8.41 -4.00 14.30
C LYS A 16 8.26 -2.84 13.33
N TRP A 17 8.34 -1.61 13.84
CA TRP A 17 7.96 -0.41 13.09
C TRP A 17 8.76 -0.21 11.81
N ASN A 18 10.09 -0.31 11.86
CA ASN A 18 10.95 -0.15 10.68
C ASN A 18 10.59 -1.16 9.55
N LEU A 19 10.36 -2.42 9.91
CA LEU A 19 9.94 -3.45 8.96
C LEU A 19 8.53 -3.21 8.44
N THR A 20 7.63 -2.72 9.31
CA THR A 20 6.26 -2.37 8.93
C THR A 20 6.26 -1.25 7.89
N GLU A 21 7.09 -0.23 8.09
CA GLU A 21 7.29 0.86 7.13
C GLU A 21 7.83 0.35 5.81
N GLN A 22 8.88 -0.47 5.83
CA GLN A 22 9.48 -1.03 4.63
C GLN A 22 8.46 -1.83 3.81
N PHE A 23 7.73 -2.74 4.46
CA PHE A 23 6.72 -3.54 3.75
C PHE A 23 5.52 -2.72 3.28
N ALA A 24 5.19 -1.64 3.97
CA ALA A 24 4.20 -0.69 3.48
C ALA A 24 4.68 0.01 2.20
N ASP A 25 5.93 0.48 2.16
CA ASP A 25 6.51 1.11 0.97
C ASP A 25 6.59 0.14 -0.21
N GLU A 26 7.05 -1.10 0.02
CA GLU A 26 7.08 -2.15 -1.00
C GLU A 26 5.67 -2.48 -1.52
N LEU A 27 4.66 -2.52 -0.65
CA LEU A 27 3.27 -2.77 -1.04
C LEU A 27 2.74 -1.64 -1.92
N ARG A 28 3.04 -0.39 -1.56
CA ARG A 28 2.67 0.79 -2.35
C ARG A 28 3.29 0.72 -3.74
N ILE A 29 4.61 0.56 -3.82
CA ILE A 29 5.36 0.49 -5.09
C ILE A 29 4.79 -0.62 -5.98
N LEU A 30 4.61 -1.82 -5.42
CA LEU A 30 4.09 -2.95 -6.18
C LEU A 30 2.66 -2.69 -6.69
N SER A 31 1.79 -2.11 -5.86
CA SER A 31 0.43 -1.76 -6.27
C SER A 31 0.41 -0.70 -7.38
N THR A 32 1.29 0.30 -7.30
CA THR A 32 1.40 1.36 -8.32
C THR A 32 1.93 0.80 -9.66
N ILE A 33 2.96 -0.05 -9.61
CA ILE A 33 3.50 -0.69 -10.82
C ILE A 33 2.41 -1.52 -11.50
N ARG A 34 1.65 -2.34 -10.74
CA ARG A 34 0.58 -3.15 -11.32
C ARG A 34 -0.56 -2.33 -11.90
N TYR A 35 -0.91 -1.22 -11.26
CA TYR A 35 -1.89 -0.29 -11.83
C TYR A 35 -1.40 0.32 -13.15
N GLN A 36 -0.13 0.72 -13.23
CA GLN A 36 0.45 1.26 -14.47
C GLN A 36 0.49 0.22 -15.59
N GLU A 37 0.82 -1.03 -15.27
CA GLU A 37 0.78 -2.12 -16.24
C GLU A 37 -0.63 -2.39 -16.76
N GLU A 38 -1.66 -2.39 -15.89
CA GLU A 38 -3.06 -2.50 -16.33
C GLU A 38 -3.45 -1.35 -17.26
N LEU A 39 -3.07 -0.11 -16.93
CA LEU A 39 -3.33 1.05 -17.79
C LEU A 39 -2.66 0.93 -19.16
N LEU A 40 -1.48 0.32 -19.25
CA LEU A 40 -0.79 0.07 -20.52
C LEU A 40 -1.51 -1.00 -21.33
N LEU A 41 -1.90 -2.12 -20.70
CA LEU A 41 -2.64 -3.20 -21.36
C LEU A 41 -3.99 -2.71 -21.90
N MET A 42 -4.70 -1.87 -21.13
CA MET A 42 -5.94 -1.22 -21.58
C MET A 42 -5.72 -0.35 -22.82
N LYS A 43 -4.63 0.42 -22.88
CA LYS A 43 -4.26 1.21 -24.07
C LYS A 43 -3.93 0.34 -25.28
N GLU A 44 -3.38 -0.84 -25.07
CA GLU A 44 -3.08 -1.83 -26.11
C GLU A 44 -4.30 -2.68 -26.53
N GLY A 45 -5.48 -2.45 -25.95
CA GLY A 45 -6.69 -3.21 -26.23
C GLY A 45 -6.71 -4.62 -25.64
N LYS A 46 -5.78 -4.95 -24.72
CA LYS A 46 -5.74 -6.21 -23.98
C LYS A 46 -6.45 -6.00 -22.65
N THR A 47 -7.68 -6.48 -22.54
CA THR A 47 -8.57 -6.21 -21.39
C THR A 47 -8.71 -7.39 -20.44
N GLU A 48 -7.69 -8.24 -20.32
CA GLU A 48 -7.72 -9.31 -19.32
C GLU A 48 -7.53 -8.70 -17.93
N PRO A 49 -8.55 -8.77 -17.04
CA PRO A 49 -8.45 -8.18 -15.72
C PRO A 49 -7.44 -8.96 -14.87
N LEU A 50 -6.59 -8.24 -14.13
CA LEU A 50 -5.58 -8.86 -13.28
C LEU A 50 -6.28 -9.46 -12.06
N ILE A 51 -6.28 -10.78 -11.97
CA ILE A 51 -6.98 -11.50 -10.88
C ILE A 51 -6.11 -11.44 -9.62
N THR A 52 -6.48 -10.56 -8.69
CA THR A 52 -5.94 -10.49 -7.33
C THR A 52 -7.03 -10.82 -6.31
N GLU A 53 -6.67 -11.25 -5.10
CA GLU A 53 -7.67 -11.54 -4.04
C GLU A 53 -8.52 -10.30 -3.69
N ARG A 54 -7.99 -9.10 -3.93
CA ARG A 54 -8.62 -7.80 -3.64
C ARG A 54 -8.37 -6.82 -4.79
N PRO A 55 -9.21 -5.80 -4.98
CA PRO A 55 -8.92 -4.73 -5.94
C PRO A 55 -7.59 -4.00 -5.65
N LEU A 56 -6.88 -3.54 -6.68
CA LEU A 56 -5.59 -2.83 -6.55
C LEU A 56 -5.66 -1.63 -5.60
N VAL A 57 -6.76 -0.87 -5.65
CA VAL A 57 -7.02 0.28 -4.77
C VAL A 57 -6.96 -0.09 -3.28
N VAL A 58 -7.31 -1.34 -2.92
CA VAL A 58 -7.23 -1.82 -1.53
C VAL A 58 -5.79 -1.96 -1.07
N TYR A 59 -4.91 -2.53 -1.90
CA TYR A 59 -3.49 -2.64 -1.54
C TYR A 59 -2.82 -1.28 -1.44
N TYR A 60 -3.16 -0.39 -2.39
CA TYR A 60 -2.69 0.99 -2.38
C TYR A 60 -3.12 1.69 -1.08
N GLY A 61 -4.41 1.72 -0.76
CA GLY A 61 -4.90 2.36 0.47
C GLY A 61 -4.34 1.73 1.76
N GLN A 62 -4.24 0.40 1.82
CA GLN A 62 -3.65 -0.29 2.98
C GLN A 62 -2.17 0.05 3.16
N SER A 63 -1.42 0.29 2.09
CA SER A 63 -0.02 0.69 2.18
C SER A 63 0.15 2.04 2.90
N TYR A 64 -0.67 3.04 2.56
CA TYR A 64 -0.66 4.36 3.20
C TYR A 64 -1.07 4.27 4.68
N LEU A 65 -2.15 3.53 4.98
CA LEU A 65 -2.62 3.34 6.34
C LEU A 65 -1.57 2.66 7.24
N ILE A 66 -0.95 1.59 6.76
CA ILE A 66 0.04 0.85 7.57
C ILE A 66 1.29 1.72 7.79
N LYS A 67 1.73 2.46 6.77
CA LYS A 67 2.86 3.40 6.86
C LYS A 67 2.58 4.51 7.86
N SER A 68 1.40 5.14 7.81
CA SER A 68 1.04 6.22 8.74
C SER A 68 0.97 5.74 10.18
N ILE A 69 0.41 4.55 10.43
CA ILE A 69 0.40 3.95 11.78
C ILE A 69 1.83 3.73 12.29
N ALA A 70 2.71 3.15 11.46
CA ALA A 70 4.09 2.88 11.86
C ALA A 70 4.87 4.17 12.18
N LEU A 71 4.68 5.22 11.38
CA LEU A 71 5.27 6.55 11.63
C LEU A 71 4.70 7.18 12.91
N PHE A 72 3.39 7.11 13.11
CA PHE A 72 2.72 7.62 14.31
C PHE A 72 3.25 6.93 15.57
N LYS A 73 3.41 5.60 15.54
CA LYS A 73 3.94 4.81 16.68
C LYS A 73 5.41 5.09 16.98
N GLN A 74 6.15 5.64 16.04
CA GLN A 74 7.54 6.08 16.22
C GLN A 74 7.65 7.56 16.60
N GLY A 75 6.54 8.29 16.74
CA GLY A 75 6.51 9.72 17.06
C GLY A 75 6.76 10.64 15.86
N HIS A 76 6.78 10.11 14.63
CA HIS A 76 6.92 10.89 13.41
C HIS A 76 5.57 11.44 12.92
N TYR A 77 4.91 12.25 13.75
CA TYR A 77 3.52 12.67 13.54
C TYR A 77 3.30 13.48 12.25
N GLU A 78 4.20 14.42 11.93
CA GLU A 78 4.09 15.22 10.70
C GLU A 78 4.13 14.34 9.44
N LYS A 79 5.06 13.36 9.41
CA LYS A 79 5.14 12.41 8.31
C LYS A 79 3.91 11.52 8.28
N ALA A 80 3.42 11.04 9.42
CA ALA A 80 2.21 10.23 9.48
C ALA A 80 1.00 10.98 8.89
N LYS A 81 0.88 12.28 9.19
CA LYS A 81 -0.19 13.14 8.67
C LYS A 81 -0.14 13.24 7.13
N GLN A 82 1.04 13.46 6.55
CA GLN A 82 1.20 13.49 5.08
C GLN A 82 0.71 12.20 4.40
N TYR A 83 0.94 11.03 5.02
CA TYR A 83 0.45 9.75 4.51
C TYR A 83 -1.05 9.53 4.74
N ILE A 84 -1.66 10.21 5.72
CA ILE A 84 -3.12 10.19 5.93
C ILE A 84 -3.80 11.14 4.94
N GLU A 85 -3.24 12.32 4.69
CA GLU A 85 -3.75 13.28 3.71
C GLU A 85 -3.70 12.68 2.29
N GLY A 86 -2.62 11.97 1.92
CA GLY A 86 -2.55 11.24 0.64
C GLY A 86 -3.54 10.07 0.51
N TYR A 87 -4.23 9.69 1.59
CA TYR A 87 -5.30 8.70 1.58
C TYR A 87 -6.70 9.34 1.38
N GLU A 88 -6.85 10.65 1.65
CA GLU A 88 -8.13 11.36 1.47
C GLU A 88 -8.53 11.47 -0.01
N ASP A 89 -7.56 11.46 -0.94
CA ASP A 89 -7.80 11.44 -2.40
C ASP A 89 -8.48 10.16 -2.92
N LEU A 90 -8.69 9.14 -2.08
CA LEU A 90 -9.34 7.87 -2.45
C LEU A 90 -10.84 7.80 -2.07
N GLY A 91 -11.40 8.87 -1.48
CA GLY A 91 -12.80 8.98 -1.04
C GLY A 91 -13.75 9.57 -2.09
#